data_AF-U4KYR5-F1
#
_entry.id   AF-U4KYR5-F1
#
_cell.length_a   1.000
_cell.length_b   1.000
_cell.length_c   1.000
_cell.angle_alpha   90.00
_cell.angle_beta   90.00
_cell.angle_gamma   90.00
#
_symmetry.space_group_name_H-M   'P 1'
#
loop_
_entity.id
_entity.type
_entity.pdbx_description
1 polymer ?
#
loop_
_entity_poly.entity_id
_entity_poly.type
_entity_poly.pdbx_seq_one_letter_code
_entity_poly.pdbx_strand_id
1 'polypeptide(L)'
;MQYTIQTIIFAALAAFPAAIYGQGLSGNGTAGMAFPDGVVPCSQFPSQYGAVPVGITSGGWSGLQRNGGNDDAIGECQEGALCSYDCPAGYSKSQYPAAQPASGESHGGLLCKGGFLYKTRPEVPQLCEAGSNTAFVENLLAGHVAVCRTDYPGTEKMSLPVGLSSGEISPLTSPYQDTAYRTVKGGRTSAHYYLNKEGVSVADACQWGEEGQDLGNWAPIVLGASYVDGKTWLSITKNELNPNANLGYNVRIVGKDGGRISQDCRYENEAITGQGFGDGCTVAVQGKDQATFQFYN
;
A
#
# COMPACT_ATOMS: atom_id res chain seq x y z
N MET A 1 21.48 -60.92 11.89
CA MET A 1 20.62 -60.02 11.10
C MET A 1 20.07 -58.96 12.04
N GLN A 2 20.77 -57.84 12.17
CA GLN A 2 20.36 -56.67 12.96
C GLN A 2 20.12 -55.53 11.98
N TYR A 3 18.91 -54.97 11.99
CA TYR A 3 18.53 -53.82 11.19
C TYR A 3 18.99 -52.54 11.89
N THR A 4 19.79 -51.73 11.19
CA THR A 4 20.19 -50.39 11.61
C THR A 4 19.12 -49.40 11.17
N ILE A 5 18.44 -48.74 12.10
CA ILE A 5 17.53 -47.62 11.81
C ILE A 5 18.36 -46.34 11.74
N GLN A 6 18.38 -45.72 10.57
CA GLN A 6 19.05 -44.45 10.31
C GLN A 6 18.10 -43.31 10.67
N THR A 7 18.42 -42.57 11.74
CA THR A 7 17.65 -41.41 12.19
C THR A 7 17.83 -40.25 11.23
N ILE A 8 16.77 -39.87 10.52
CA ILE A 8 16.71 -38.64 9.70
C ILE A 8 16.50 -37.46 10.65
N ILE A 9 17.49 -36.58 10.72
CA ILE A 9 17.38 -35.29 11.42
C ILE A 9 16.58 -34.35 10.50
N PHE A 10 15.34 -34.04 10.86
CA PHE A 10 14.61 -32.92 10.28
C PHE A 10 15.17 -31.62 10.87
N ALA A 11 15.82 -30.81 10.03
CA ALA A 11 16.12 -29.43 10.37
C ALA A 11 14.79 -28.66 10.47
N ALA A 12 14.51 -28.12 11.65
CA ALA A 12 13.36 -27.24 11.85
C ALA A 12 13.58 -25.95 11.04
N LEU A 13 12.77 -25.75 10.01
CA LEU A 13 12.60 -24.45 9.37
C LEU A 13 12.03 -23.50 10.43
N ALA A 14 12.79 -22.45 10.75
CA ALA A 14 12.31 -21.37 11.60
C ALA A 14 11.09 -20.72 10.90
N ALA A 15 9.91 -20.89 11.49
CA ALA A 15 8.73 -20.16 11.07
C ALA A 15 8.94 -18.67 11.37
N PHE A 16 9.01 -17.85 10.33
CA PHE A 16 8.85 -16.41 10.48
C PHE A 16 7.46 -16.15 11.08
N PRO A 17 7.33 -15.29 12.11
CA PRO A 17 6.01 -14.96 12.61
C PRO A 17 5.25 -14.23 11.50
N ALA A 18 4.07 -14.76 11.15
CA ALA A 18 3.11 -14.04 10.34
C ALA A 18 2.88 -12.68 10.99
N ALA A 19 3.27 -11.61 10.29
CA ALA A 19 2.96 -10.25 10.71
C ALA A 19 1.44 -10.18 10.92
N ILE A 20 1.02 -9.78 12.13
CA ILE A 20 -0.38 -9.60 12.50
C ILE A 20 -0.87 -8.36 11.75
N TYR A 21 -1.24 -8.52 10.48
CA TYR A 21 -1.99 -7.55 9.70
C TYR A 21 -3.46 -7.73 10.07
N GLY A 22 -3.87 -7.02 11.12
CA GLY A 22 -5.24 -7.11 11.62
C GLY A 22 -5.34 -6.45 12.97
N GLN A 23 -5.24 -5.12 13.00
CA GLN A 23 -5.77 -4.27 14.07
C GLN A 23 -6.25 -2.97 13.42
N GLY A 24 -7.56 -2.85 13.23
CA GLY A 24 -8.20 -1.61 12.81
C GLY A 24 -7.91 -0.48 13.82
N LEU A 25 -7.67 0.72 13.29
CA LEU A 25 -7.69 2.04 13.98
C LEU A 25 -7.04 2.16 15.39
N SER A 26 -6.19 1.24 15.83
CA SER A 26 -5.18 1.55 16.84
C SER A 26 -3.94 2.00 16.09
N GLY A 27 -3.80 3.31 15.89
CA GLY A 27 -2.57 3.87 15.34
C GLY A 27 -1.40 3.22 16.09
N ASN A 28 -0.45 2.64 15.35
CA ASN A 28 0.83 2.23 15.91
C ASN A 28 1.31 3.45 16.72
N GLY A 29 1.34 3.37 18.05
CA GLY A 29 1.49 4.54 18.93
C GLY A 29 2.77 5.35 18.65
N THR A 30 3.64 4.77 17.83
CA THR A 30 4.90 5.29 17.32
C THR A 30 4.80 6.19 16.09
N ALA A 31 3.69 6.17 15.33
CA ALA A 31 3.54 6.98 14.10
C ALA A 31 3.61 8.49 14.34
N GLY A 32 3.28 8.95 15.55
CA GLY A 32 3.41 10.35 15.95
C GLY A 32 4.83 10.76 16.37
N MET A 33 5.76 9.82 16.53
CA MET A 33 7.11 10.12 17.00
C MET A 33 7.98 10.73 15.90
N ALA A 34 8.76 11.75 16.28
CA ALA A 34 9.73 12.36 15.39
C ALA A 34 10.90 11.41 15.13
N PHE A 35 11.31 11.29 13.87
CA PHE A 35 12.44 10.48 13.46
C PHE A 35 13.78 11.22 13.65
N PRO A 36 14.76 10.64 14.37
CA PRO A 36 16.06 11.27 14.58
C PRO A 36 17.01 11.03 13.41
N ASP A 37 17.49 12.11 12.78
CA ASP A 37 18.46 12.01 11.68
C ASP A 37 19.84 11.56 12.16
N GLY A 38 20.44 10.62 11.43
CA GLY A 38 21.81 10.18 11.68
C GLY A 38 22.00 9.38 12.97
N VAL A 39 20.90 8.83 13.52
CA VAL A 39 20.94 8.04 14.76
C VAL A 39 20.63 6.57 14.51
N VAL A 40 19.63 6.28 13.68
CA VAL A 40 19.23 4.88 13.40
C VAL A 40 20.17 4.29 12.35
N PRO A 41 20.87 3.17 12.63
CA PRO A 41 21.71 2.50 11.63
C PRO A 41 20.89 2.06 10.40
N CYS A 42 21.47 2.06 9.21
CA CYS A 42 20.77 1.61 8.00
C CYS A 42 20.34 0.12 8.07
N SER A 43 21.08 -0.69 8.83
CA SER A 43 20.74 -2.10 9.09
C SER A 43 19.55 -2.29 10.04
N GLN A 44 19.04 -1.21 10.64
CA GLN A 44 17.91 -1.26 11.57
C GLN A 44 16.66 -0.66 10.94
N PHE A 45 15.62 -1.49 10.79
CA PHE A 45 14.32 -1.02 10.33
C PHE A 45 13.64 -0.11 11.39
N PRO A 46 13.13 1.07 11.04
CA PRO A 46 12.75 2.10 12.00
C PRO A 46 11.32 1.96 12.56
N SER A 47 10.88 0.75 12.94
CA SER A 47 9.52 0.52 13.45
C SER A 47 9.16 1.30 14.71
N GLN A 48 10.17 1.63 15.52
CA GLN A 48 10.01 2.49 16.69
C GLN A 48 9.58 3.93 16.34
N TYR A 49 9.53 4.32 15.06
CA TYR A 49 9.09 5.63 14.59
C TYR A 49 7.90 5.55 13.62
N GLY A 50 7.13 4.45 13.67
CA GLY A 50 5.89 4.28 12.92
C GLY A 50 6.01 3.48 11.63
N ALA A 51 7.21 3.29 11.09
CA ALA A 51 7.40 2.51 9.88
C ALA A 51 6.95 1.05 10.08
N VAL A 52 6.22 0.51 9.11
CA VAL A 52 5.72 -0.86 9.11
C VAL A 52 6.56 -1.68 8.12
N PRO A 53 7.18 -2.78 8.55
CA PRO A 53 7.93 -3.64 7.64
C PRO A 53 6.98 -4.38 6.71
N VAL A 54 7.42 -4.62 5.47
CA VAL A 54 6.71 -5.44 4.48
C VAL A 54 7.64 -6.50 3.91
N GLY A 55 7.08 -7.60 3.40
CA GLY A 55 7.83 -8.77 2.95
C GLY A 55 8.55 -8.67 1.61
N ILE A 56 8.86 -7.47 1.11
CA ILE A 56 9.51 -7.27 -0.20
C ILE A 56 11.01 -7.50 -0.14
N THR A 57 11.64 -7.05 0.94
CA THR A 57 13.08 -7.16 1.16
C THR A 57 13.32 -7.86 2.48
N SER A 58 14.47 -8.53 2.63
CA SER A 58 14.83 -9.22 3.89
C SER A 58 14.94 -8.26 5.08
N GLY A 59 15.24 -6.98 4.83
CA GLY A 59 15.28 -5.92 5.82
C GLY A 59 13.93 -5.27 6.15
N GLY A 60 12.82 -5.73 5.55
CA GLY A 60 11.47 -5.23 5.79
C GLY A 60 11.10 -3.95 5.04
N TRP A 61 11.97 -3.43 4.17
CA TRP A 61 11.72 -2.27 3.32
C TRP A 61 10.72 -2.61 2.21
N SER A 62 9.85 -1.65 1.86
CA SER A 62 8.90 -1.78 0.75
C SER A 62 9.50 -1.57 -0.63
N GLY A 63 10.73 -1.05 -0.64
CA GLY A 63 11.51 -0.79 -1.84
C GLY A 63 12.85 -0.15 -1.51
N LEU A 64 13.87 -0.46 -2.28
CA LEU A 64 15.23 0.08 -2.18
C LEU A 64 15.58 0.69 -3.54
N GLN A 65 15.93 1.97 -3.56
CA GLN A 65 16.36 2.68 -4.77
C GLN A 65 17.76 3.25 -4.59
N ARG A 66 18.65 3.04 -5.55
CA ARG A 66 20.01 3.64 -5.53
C ARG A 66 20.45 3.98 -6.94
N ASN A 67 20.94 5.20 -7.14
CA ASN A 67 21.38 5.71 -8.44
C ASN A 67 20.33 5.57 -9.57
N GLY A 68 19.04 5.67 -9.25
CA GLY A 68 17.93 5.48 -10.19
C GLY A 68 17.61 4.03 -10.52
N GLY A 69 18.28 3.05 -9.89
CA GLY A 69 17.97 1.63 -10.01
C GLY A 69 17.15 1.10 -8.84
N ASN A 70 16.63 -0.12 -9.02
CA ASN A 70 15.99 -0.92 -7.96
C ASN A 70 17.02 -1.88 -7.36
N ASP A 71 17.15 -1.84 -6.04
CA ASP A 71 18.11 -2.62 -5.25
C ASP A 71 17.42 -3.65 -4.35
N ASP A 72 16.15 -3.97 -4.59
CA ASP A 72 15.36 -4.86 -3.70
C ASP A 72 16.02 -6.23 -3.52
N ALA A 73 16.71 -6.73 -4.54
CA ALA A 73 17.44 -7.99 -4.50
C ALA A 73 18.63 -8.00 -3.52
N ILE A 74 19.14 -6.81 -3.14
CA ILE A 74 20.14 -6.66 -2.06
C ILE A 74 19.50 -6.96 -0.69
N GLY A 75 18.21 -6.71 -0.55
CA GLY A 75 17.41 -7.03 0.63
C GLY A 75 17.59 -6.08 1.82
N GLU A 76 18.70 -5.36 1.89
CA GLU A 76 19.03 -4.47 3.01
C GLU A 76 19.30 -3.03 2.57
N CYS A 77 18.97 -2.07 3.43
CA CYS A 77 19.24 -0.65 3.20
C CYS A 77 20.74 -0.36 3.34
N GLN A 78 21.38 0.02 2.23
CA GLN A 78 22.83 0.24 2.13
C GLN A 78 23.18 1.68 1.78
N GLU A 79 24.45 2.04 1.94
CA GLU A 79 24.98 3.39 1.69
C GLU A 79 24.51 3.95 0.33
N GLY A 80 23.94 5.15 0.36
CA GLY A 80 23.42 5.85 -0.81
C GLY A 80 22.04 5.38 -1.29
N ALA A 81 21.45 4.35 -0.67
CA ALA A 81 20.10 3.93 -1.00
C ALA A 81 19.03 4.82 -0.35
N LEU A 82 17.93 5.01 -1.08
CA LEU A 82 16.65 5.44 -0.57
C LEU A 82 15.87 4.20 -0.15
N CYS A 83 15.54 4.13 1.13
CA CYS A 83 14.95 2.97 1.78
C CYS A 83 13.49 3.28 2.11
N SER A 84 12.62 2.74 1.26
CA SER A 84 11.17 2.94 1.28
C SER A 84 10.52 2.01 2.29
N TYR A 85 9.45 2.48 2.93
CA TYR A 85 8.76 1.77 4.01
C TYR A 85 7.26 1.97 3.89
N ASP A 86 6.50 1.07 4.52
CA ASP A 86 5.07 1.24 4.69
C ASP A 86 4.73 1.97 5.99
N CYS A 87 3.50 2.43 6.09
CA CYS A 87 2.92 3.06 7.25
C CYS A 87 1.62 2.33 7.66
N PRO A 88 1.12 2.53 8.89
CA PRO A 88 -0.16 1.95 9.29
C PRO A 88 -1.28 2.30 8.30
N ALA A 89 -2.26 1.41 8.16
CA ALA A 89 -3.42 1.64 7.31
C ALA A 89 -4.05 3.03 7.58
N GLY A 90 -4.37 3.78 6.53
CA GLY A 90 -4.81 5.18 6.62
C GLY A 90 -3.69 6.23 6.57
N TYR A 91 -2.42 5.83 6.61
CA TYR A 91 -1.26 6.74 6.53
C TYR A 91 -0.48 6.54 5.23
N SER A 92 0.21 7.60 4.82
CA SER A 92 1.18 7.59 3.73
C SER A 92 2.59 7.74 4.29
N LYS A 93 3.58 7.21 3.57
CA LYS A 93 4.99 7.54 3.79
C LYS A 93 5.20 9.04 3.56
N SER A 94 5.88 9.71 4.48
CA SER A 94 6.13 11.15 4.39
C SER A 94 7.48 11.49 3.76
N GLN A 95 8.42 10.56 3.68
CA GLN A 95 9.80 10.85 3.29
C GLN A 95 10.05 10.55 1.81
N TYR A 96 10.43 11.57 1.05
CA TYR A 96 10.85 11.49 -0.35
C TYR A 96 11.72 12.71 -0.70
N PRO A 97 12.84 12.56 -1.44
CA PRO A 97 13.71 13.70 -1.74
C PRO A 97 13.00 14.75 -2.60
N ALA A 98 13.28 16.04 -2.36
CA ALA A 98 12.77 17.14 -3.17
C ALA A 98 13.27 17.06 -4.63
N ALA A 99 14.50 16.59 -4.83
CA ALA A 99 15.04 16.31 -6.16
C ALA A 99 14.46 14.98 -6.66
N GLN A 100 13.67 15.05 -7.73
CA GLN A 100 13.05 13.91 -8.40
C GLN A 100 13.59 13.78 -9.83
N PRO A 101 13.71 12.55 -10.36
CA PRO A 101 14.17 12.32 -11.73
C PRO A 101 13.30 13.01 -12.79
N ALA A 102 13.95 13.56 -13.83
CA ALA A 102 13.24 14.12 -14.99
C ALA A 102 12.54 13.04 -15.85
N SER A 103 12.91 11.77 -15.69
CA SER A 103 12.24 10.62 -16.33
C SER A 103 10.76 10.52 -15.92
N GLY A 104 10.41 11.02 -14.74
CA GLY A 104 9.06 10.94 -14.17
C GLY A 104 8.89 9.80 -13.17
N GLU A 105 9.90 8.95 -13.01
CA GLU A 105 9.97 7.98 -11.91
C GLU A 105 9.95 8.71 -10.57
N SER A 106 9.26 8.13 -9.60
CA SER A 106 9.26 8.64 -8.24
C SER A 106 10.38 8.02 -7.41
N HIS A 107 10.98 8.84 -6.54
CA HIS A 107 11.95 8.40 -5.56
C HIS A 107 11.38 8.67 -4.16
N GLY A 108 11.50 7.71 -3.25
CA GLY A 108 10.96 7.82 -1.89
C GLY A 108 11.69 6.98 -0.85
N GLY A 109 11.55 7.36 0.42
CA GLY A 109 12.21 6.69 1.54
C GLY A 109 13.19 7.56 2.32
N LEU A 110 13.80 6.95 3.33
CA LEU A 110 14.93 7.51 4.09
C LEU A 110 16.23 7.30 3.31
N LEU A 111 17.18 8.22 3.42
CA LEU A 111 18.49 8.06 2.81
C LEU A 111 19.43 7.36 3.80
N CYS A 112 20.07 6.26 3.38
CA CYS A 112 21.22 5.73 4.09
C CYS A 112 22.48 6.52 3.73
N LYS A 113 23.12 7.14 4.73
CA LYS A 113 24.34 7.94 4.55
C LYS A 113 25.26 7.79 5.75
N GLY A 114 26.54 7.51 5.53
CA GLY A 114 27.50 7.25 6.61
C GLY A 114 27.07 6.10 7.53
N GLY A 115 26.33 5.12 7.01
CA GLY A 115 25.80 3.98 7.79
C GLY A 115 24.58 4.29 8.67
N PHE A 116 24.02 5.51 8.60
CA PHE A 116 22.81 5.90 9.34
C PHE A 116 21.70 6.41 8.41
N LEU A 117 20.46 6.27 8.87
CA LEU A 117 19.26 6.74 8.17
C LEU A 117 19.05 8.26 8.39
N TYR A 118 18.69 8.96 7.32
CA TYR A 118 18.38 10.38 7.31
C TYR A 118 17.04 10.62 6.62
N LYS A 119 16.24 11.56 7.17
CA LYS A 119 15.07 12.11 6.49
C LYS A 119 15.46 12.72 5.15
N THR A 120 14.59 12.51 4.17
CA THR A 120 14.67 13.14 2.84
C THR A 120 13.75 14.36 2.73
N ARG A 121 12.86 14.54 3.71
CA ARG A 121 12.05 15.73 3.99
C ARG A 121 12.23 16.17 5.43
N PRO A 122 13.34 16.85 5.76
CA PRO A 122 13.66 17.23 7.14
C PRO A 122 12.59 18.09 7.82
N GLU A 123 11.79 18.82 7.04
CA GLU A 123 10.69 19.66 7.50
C GLU A 123 9.47 18.85 7.99
N VAL A 124 9.37 17.57 7.61
CA VAL A 124 8.34 16.65 8.14
C VAL A 124 9.00 15.67 9.10
N PRO A 125 8.81 15.83 10.43
CA PRO A 125 9.57 15.07 11.41
C PRO A 125 9.11 13.62 11.56
N GLN A 126 7.85 13.29 11.29
CA GLN A 126 7.31 11.92 11.37
C GLN A 126 7.57 11.16 10.07
N LEU A 127 7.71 9.83 10.16
CA LEU A 127 7.81 8.96 8.99
C LEU A 127 6.47 8.73 8.29
N CYS A 128 5.37 8.77 9.05
CA CYS A 128 4.04 8.50 8.55
C CYS A 128 3.13 9.72 8.70
N GLU A 129 2.50 10.14 7.60
CA GLU A 129 1.54 11.23 7.56
C GLU A 129 0.12 10.67 7.37
N ALA A 130 -0.83 11.17 8.15
CA ALA A 130 -2.21 10.70 8.07
C ALA A 130 -2.87 11.18 6.76
N GLY A 131 -3.63 10.29 6.11
CA GLY A 131 -4.58 10.70 5.08
C GLY A 131 -5.81 11.38 5.67
N SER A 132 -6.81 11.65 4.83
CA SER A 132 -8.03 12.36 5.24
C SER A 132 -8.95 11.58 6.20
N ASN A 133 -8.70 10.29 6.44
CA ASN A 133 -9.54 9.41 7.28
C ASN A 133 -11.02 9.36 6.85
N THR A 134 -11.25 9.28 5.54
CA THR A 134 -12.59 9.27 4.92
C THR A 134 -12.86 8.07 4.01
N ALA A 135 -11.83 7.25 3.76
CA ALA A 135 -11.89 6.13 2.84
C ALA A 135 -11.60 4.82 3.59
N PHE A 136 -12.43 3.82 3.38
CA PHE A 136 -12.33 2.52 4.04
C PHE A 136 -12.55 1.39 3.03
N VAL A 137 -12.12 0.19 3.39
CA VAL A 137 -12.43 -1.07 2.71
C VAL A 137 -13.09 -2.00 3.72
N GLU A 138 -14.06 -2.77 3.26
CA GLU A 138 -14.80 -3.75 4.05
C GLU A 138 -14.95 -5.04 3.27
N ASN A 139 -14.51 -6.14 3.87
CA ASN A 139 -14.60 -7.45 3.27
C ASN A 139 -15.85 -8.20 3.77
N LEU A 140 -16.90 -8.29 2.96
CA LEU A 140 -18.12 -9.05 3.25
C LEU A 140 -18.06 -10.48 2.69
N LEU A 141 -16.94 -10.88 2.09
CA LEU A 141 -16.72 -12.23 1.59
C LEU A 141 -16.36 -13.17 2.75
N ALA A 142 -16.38 -14.48 2.49
CA ALA A 142 -16.02 -15.49 3.49
C ALA A 142 -14.49 -15.67 3.61
N GLY A 143 -13.75 -15.42 2.54
CA GLY A 143 -12.30 -15.54 2.45
C GLY A 143 -11.57 -14.22 2.68
N HIS A 144 -10.24 -14.34 2.73
CA HIS A 144 -9.33 -13.20 2.85
C HIS A 144 -9.20 -12.42 1.54
N VAL A 145 -9.04 -11.10 1.63
CA VAL A 145 -8.74 -10.23 0.47
C VAL A 145 -7.48 -9.42 0.73
N ALA A 146 -6.55 -9.43 -0.23
CA ALA A 146 -5.38 -8.56 -0.25
C ALA A 146 -5.61 -7.33 -1.14
N VAL A 147 -5.45 -6.15 -0.55
CA VAL A 147 -5.49 -4.86 -1.25
C VAL A 147 -4.08 -4.27 -1.22
N CYS A 148 -3.46 -4.10 -2.38
CA CYS A 148 -2.04 -3.72 -2.47
C CYS A 148 -1.90 -2.29 -3.01
N ARG A 149 -1.44 -1.36 -2.17
CA ARG A 149 -1.20 0.03 -2.59
C ARG A 149 0.15 0.15 -3.28
N THR A 150 0.22 1.01 -4.28
CA THR A 150 1.48 1.41 -4.91
C THR A 150 2.43 2.07 -3.89
N ASP A 151 3.71 1.67 -3.90
CA ASP A 151 4.79 2.30 -3.15
C ASP A 151 5.17 3.63 -3.79
N TYR A 152 4.40 4.66 -3.44
CA TYR A 152 4.48 5.97 -4.06
C TYR A 152 4.55 7.10 -3.02
N PRO A 153 5.53 8.01 -3.13
CA PRO A 153 6.73 7.95 -3.98
C PRO A 153 7.64 6.79 -3.57
N GLY A 154 8.33 6.16 -4.52
CA GLY A 154 9.19 5.01 -4.22
C GLY A 154 9.37 4.10 -5.43
N THR A 155 9.39 2.79 -5.21
CA THR A 155 9.62 1.83 -6.29
C THR A 155 8.43 1.65 -7.24
N GLU A 156 7.28 2.24 -6.93
CA GLU A 156 6.02 2.13 -7.69
C GLU A 156 5.48 0.70 -7.78
N LYS A 157 6.00 -0.21 -6.96
CA LYS A 157 5.48 -1.58 -6.80
C LYS A 157 4.21 -1.58 -5.98
N MET A 158 3.32 -2.55 -6.22
CA MET A 158 2.09 -2.74 -5.44
C MET A 158 2.41 -3.50 -4.15
N SER A 159 3.24 -2.90 -3.31
CA SER A 159 3.91 -3.59 -2.20
C SER A 159 3.46 -3.15 -0.81
N LEU A 160 2.51 -2.21 -0.71
CA LEU A 160 2.05 -1.67 0.58
C LEU A 160 0.68 -2.29 0.91
N PRO A 161 0.62 -3.33 1.77
CA PRO A 161 -0.56 -4.18 1.89
C PRO A 161 -1.60 -3.65 2.87
N VAL A 162 -2.86 -3.87 2.52
CA VAL A 162 -4.00 -3.90 3.44
C VAL A 162 -4.67 -5.27 3.27
N GLY A 163 -4.38 -6.19 4.19
CA GLY A 163 -5.05 -7.49 4.28
C GLY A 163 -6.36 -7.37 5.06
N LEU A 164 -7.38 -8.09 4.62
CA LEU A 164 -8.71 -8.09 5.24
C LEU A 164 -9.20 -9.52 5.42
N SER A 165 -9.42 -9.91 6.67
CA SER A 165 -10.19 -11.11 7.00
C SER A 165 -11.68 -10.91 6.70
N SER A 166 -12.45 -11.99 6.72
CA SER A 166 -13.92 -11.91 6.59
C SER A 166 -14.53 -11.01 7.66
N GLY A 167 -15.39 -10.09 7.23
CA GLY A 167 -16.05 -9.09 8.08
C GLY A 167 -15.16 -7.93 8.53
N GLU A 168 -13.89 -7.89 8.11
CA GLU A 168 -12.96 -6.84 8.54
C GLU A 168 -13.20 -5.53 7.78
N ILE A 169 -13.04 -4.41 8.51
CA ILE A 169 -13.03 -3.06 7.97
C ILE A 169 -11.67 -2.44 8.28
N SER A 170 -11.02 -1.85 7.27
CA SER A 170 -9.73 -1.17 7.42
C SER A 170 -9.72 0.19 6.73
N PRO A 171 -9.07 1.22 7.30
CA PRO A 171 -8.92 2.50 6.63
C PRO A 171 -7.97 2.41 5.43
N LEU A 172 -8.28 3.15 4.37
CA LEU A 172 -7.34 3.44 3.29
C LEU A 172 -6.76 4.84 3.48
N THR A 173 -5.49 5.05 3.11
CA THR A 173 -5.00 6.43 2.97
C THR A 173 -5.71 7.09 1.81
N SER A 174 -6.19 8.30 2.05
CA SER A 174 -6.69 9.21 1.03
C SER A 174 -5.83 10.47 1.15
N PRO A 175 -4.76 10.59 0.35
CA PRO A 175 -3.79 11.67 0.49
C PRO A 175 -4.43 13.01 0.17
N TYR A 176 -4.04 14.04 0.93
CA TYR A 176 -4.37 15.43 0.62
C TYR A 176 -3.62 15.87 -0.63
N GLN A 177 -4.29 16.03 -1.77
CA GLN A 177 -3.63 16.33 -3.05
C GLN A 177 -2.86 17.65 -3.07
N ASP A 178 -3.16 18.55 -2.13
CA ASP A 178 -2.50 19.85 -2.03
C ASP A 178 -1.12 19.76 -1.37
N THR A 179 -0.94 18.85 -0.41
CA THR A 179 0.29 18.72 0.39
C THR A 179 1.05 17.42 0.14
N ALA A 180 0.41 16.41 -0.45
CA ALA A 180 1.08 15.19 -0.87
C ALA A 180 2.12 15.46 -1.97
N TYR A 181 2.92 14.44 -2.26
CA TYR A 181 3.87 14.46 -3.37
C TYR A 181 3.23 14.97 -4.67
N ARG A 182 4.04 15.66 -5.50
CA ARG A 182 3.68 16.04 -6.86
C ARG A 182 4.73 15.53 -7.81
N THR A 183 4.29 15.02 -8.95
CA THR A 183 5.23 14.62 -10.01
C THR A 183 6.02 15.84 -10.49
N VAL A 184 7.18 15.60 -11.11
CA VAL A 184 7.96 16.66 -11.78
C VAL A 184 7.17 17.41 -12.85
N LYS A 185 6.09 16.82 -13.36
CA LYS A 185 5.16 17.44 -14.33
C LYS A 185 3.98 18.18 -13.66
N GLY A 186 3.97 18.30 -12.34
CA GLY A 186 2.95 19.00 -11.56
C GLY A 186 1.68 18.17 -11.26
N GLY A 187 1.68 16.88 -11.59
CA GLY A 187 0.56 15.98 -11.31
C GLY A 187 0.30 15.82 -9.82
N ARG A 188 -0.97 15.89 -9.42
CA ARG A 188 -1.44 15.64 -8.05
C ARG A 188 -1.43 14.13 -7.76
N THR A 189 -1.10 13.76 -6.53
CA THR A 189 -1.08 12.35 -6.10
C THR A 189 -2.44 11.87 -5.65
N SER A 190 -2.86 10.72 -6.16
CA SER A 190 -3.93 9.88 -5.61
C SER A 190 -3.33 8.54 -5.19
N ALA A 191 -3.86 7.92 -4.15
CA ALA A 191 -3.47 6.57 -3.78
C ALA A 191 -4.20 5.57 -4.67
N HIS A 192 -3.45 4.66 -5.30
CA HIS A 192 -3.99 3.55 -6.09
C HIS A 192 -3.80 2.24 -5.35
N TYR A 193 -4.86 1.44 -5.33
CA TYR A 193 -4.93 0.16 -4.61
C TYR A 193 -5.36 -0.94 -5.57
N TYR A 194 -4.56 -1.98 -5.65
CA TYR A 194 -4.75 -3.09 -6.55
C TYR A 194 -5.45 -4.21 -5.81
N LEU A 195 -6.64 -4.53 -6.28
CA LEU A 195 -7.57 -5.42 -5.61
C LEU A 195 -7.43 -6.83 -6.18
N ASN A 196 -6.94 -7.76 -5.34
CA ASN A 196 -6.63 -9.13 -5.74
C ASN A 196 -7.81 -10.07 -5.52
N LYS A 197 -7.76 -11.25 -6.14
CA LYS A 197 -8.78 -12.29 -5.98
C LYS A 197 -8.89 -12.77 -4.52
N GLU A 198 -10.09 -13.20 -4.13
CA GLU A 198 -10.35 -13.79 -2.82
C GLU A 198 -9.45 -15.02 -2.59
N GLY A 199 -8.91 -15.15 -1.38
CA GLY A 199 -8.06 -16.26 -0.97
C GLY A 199 -6.57 -16.11 -1.33
N VAL A 200 -6.18 -15.13 -2.15
CA VAL A 200 -4.77 -14.82 -2.39
C VAL A 200 -4.19 -14.14 -1.15
N SER A 201 -3.04 -14.64 -0.67
CA SER A 201 -2.40 -14.11 0.54
C SER A 201 -1.79 -12.72 0.28
N VAL A 202 -1.60 -11.91 1.34
CA VAL A 202 -0.87 -10.63 1.22
C VAL A 202 0.54 -10.84 0.66
N ALA A 203 1.22 -11.90 1.10
CA ALA A 203 2.58 -12.20 0.68
C ALA A 203 2.66 -12.48 -0.82
N ASP A 204 1.68 -13.18 -1.40
CA ASP A 204 1.68 -13.49 -2.83
C ASP A 204 1.12 -12.32 -3.66
N ALA A 205 0.07 -11.65 -3.16
CA ALA A 205 -0.65 -10.61 -3.87
C ALA A 205 0.16 -9.31 -4.02
N CYS A 206 0.84 -8.88 -2.94
CA CYS A 206 1.48 -7.57 -2.88
C CYS A 206 2.94 -7.65 -3.34
N GLN A 207 3.14 -8.21 -4.52
CA GLN A 207 4.42 -8.29 -5.23
C GLN A 207 4.29 -7.72 -6.64
N TRP A 208 5.42 -7.60 -7.34
CA TRP A 208 5.39 -7.36 -8.77
C TRP A 208 5.19 -8.69 -9.49
N GLY A 209 4.05 -8.87 -10.15
CA GLY A 209 3.66 -10.07 -10.86
C GLY A 209 3.94 -10.02 -12.36
N GLU A 210 3.62 -11.13 -13.00
CA GLU A 210 3.72 -11.36 -14.44
C GLU A 210 2.33 -11.44 -15.09
N GLU A 211 2.30 -11.24 -16.41
CA GLU A 211 1.08 -11.32 -17.20
C GLU A 211 0.38 -12.69 -17.00
N GLY A 212 -0.93 -12.66 -16.79
CA GLY A 212 -1.76 -13.86 -16.57
C GLY A 212 -1.80 -14.38 -15.13
N GLN A 213 -1.07 -13.76 -14.18
CA GLN A 213 -1.15 -14.15 -12.76
C GLN A 213 -2.31 -13.48 -12.00
N ASP A 214 -2.89 -12.41 -12.55
CA ASP A 214 -3.99 -11.63 -11.96
C ASP A 214 -3.70 -11.12 -10.53
N LEU A 215 -2.45 -10.79 -10.22
CA LEU A 215 -2.00 -10.29 -8.92
C LEU A 215 -1.09 -9.07 -9.06
N GLY A 216 -0.94 -8.30 -7.97
CA GLY A 216 -0.01 -7.15 -7.93
C GLY A 216 -0.34 -6.12 -9.01
N ASN A 217 0.64 -5.78 -9.85
CA ASN A 217 0.46 -4.92 -11.03
C ASN A 217 -0.57 -5.44 -12.03
N TRP A 218 -0.85 -6.75 -12.05
CA TRP A 218 -1.83 -7.39 -12.92
C TRP A 218 -3.16 -7.65 -12.21
N ALA A 219 -3.39 -7.12 -11.01
CA ALA A 219 -4.66 -7.29 -10.32
C ALA A 219 -5.85 -6.77 -11.17
N PRO A 220 -7.03 -7.42 -11.15
CA PRO A 220 -8.12 -7.07 -12.07
C PRO A 220 -8.68 -5.65 -11.91
N ILE A 221 -8.77 -5.16 -10.68
CA ILE A 221 -9.41 -3.89 -10.33
C ILE A 221 -8.44 -2.98 -9.59
N VAL A 222 -8.49 -1.69 -9.91
CA VAL A 222 -7.77 -0.63 -9.20
C VAL A 222 -8.79 0.27 -8.51
N LEU A 223 -8.58 0.52 -7.22
CA LEU A 223 -9.32 1.51 -6.43
C LEU A 223 -8.48 2.78 -6.32
N GLY A 224 -9.10 3.93 -6.55
CA GLY A 224 -8.46 5.24 -6.33
C GLY A 224 -8.99 5.90 -5.06
N ALA A 225 -8.13 6.57 -4.30
CA ALA A 225 -8.52 7.42 -3.19
C ALA A 225 -7.68 8.70 -3.12
N SER A 226 -8.33 9.85 -2.92
CA SER A 226 -7.66 11.13 -2.68
C SER A 226 -8.59 12.13 -2.01
N TYR A 227 -8.03 13.19 -1.42
CA TYR A 227 -8.78 14.28 -0.82
C TYR A 227 -8.33 15.63 -1.37
N VAL A 228 -9.28 16.43 -1.84
CA VAL A 228 -9.04 17.80 -2.31
C VAL A 228 -10.33 18.61 -2.26
N ASP A 229 -10.23 19.92 -2.03
CA ASP A 229 -11.37 20.85 -2.06
C ASP A 229 -12.55 20.44 -1.15
N GLY A 230 -12.24 19.89 0.02
CA GLY A 230 -13.26 19.48 0.99
C GLY A 230 -14.01 18.19 0.63
N LYS A 231 -13.49 17.41 -0.32
CA LYS A 231 -14.12 16.18 -0.82
C LYS A 231 -13.11 15.06 -0.89
N THR A 232 -13.61 13.85 -0.63
CA THR A 232 -12.89 12.62 -0.92
C THR A 232 -13.34 12.11 -2.28
N TRP A 233 -12.39 11.83 -3.15
CA TRP A 233 -12.63 11.22 -4.45
C TRP A 233 -12.23 9.75 -4.38
N LEU A 234 -13.20 8.88 -4.63
CA LEU A 234 -13.03 7.44 -4.65
C LEU A 234 -13.39 6.89 -6.02
N SER A 235 -12.60 5.99 -6.57
CA SER A 235 -12.88 5.39 -7.89
C SER A 235 -12.71 3.89 -7.91
N ILE A 236 -13.43 3.24 -8.82
CA ILE A 236 -13.25 1.83 -9.19
C ILE A 236 -13.00 1.82 -10.70
N THR A 237 -11.86 1.26 -11.13
CA THR A 237 -11.46 1.17 -12.53
C THR A 237 -10.99 -0.24 -12.84
N LYS A 238 -11.28 -0.75 -14.04
CA LYS A 238 -10.56 -1.92 -14.56
C LYS A 238 -9.08 -1.57 -14.70
N ASN A 239 -8.20 -2.51 -14.36
CA ASN A 239 -6.77 -2.30 -14.53
C ASN A 239 -6.43 -2.29 -16.03
N GLU A 240 -5.81 -1.22 -16.52
CA GLU A 240 -5.41 -1.09 -17.92
C GLU A 240 -4.38 -2.14 -18.35
N LEU A 241 -3.56 -2.64 -17.41
CA LEU A 241 -2.63 -3.74 -17.68
C LEU A 241 -3.38 -5.07 -17.85
N ASN A 242 -4.54 -5.24 -17.21
CA ASN A 242 -5.27 -6.51 -17.24
C ASN A 242 -6.79 -6.31 -17.42
N PRO A 243 -7.23 -5.70 -18.55
CA PRO A 243 -8.59 -5.19 -18.70
C PRO A 243 -9.65 -6.30 -18.81
N ASN A 244 -9.22 -7.53 -19.10
CA ASN A 244 -10.09 -8.69 -19.29
C ASN A 244 -10.11 -9.64 -18.08
N ALA A 245 -9.31 -9.38 -17.05
CA ALA A 245 -9.32 -10.24 -15.87
C ALA A 245 -10.55 -9.98 -15.01
N ASN A 246 -11.09 -11.07 -14.48
CA ASN A 246 -12.25 -11.05 -13.60
C ASN A 246 -11.80 -11.16 -12.15
N LEU A 247 -12.36 -10.30 -11.30
CA LEU A 247 -12.00 -10.26 -9.88
C LEU A 247 -12.53 -11.46 -9.09
N GLY A 248 -13.64 -12.05 -9.56
CA GLY A 248 -14.30 -13.18 -8.89
C GLY A 248 -15.25 -12.78 -7.76
N TYR A 249 -15.42 -11.48 -7.50
CA TYR A 249 -16.40 -10.90 -6.58
C TYR A 249 -16.74 -9.46 -6.98
N ASN A 250 -17.77 -8.89 -6.36
CA ASN A 250 -18.30 -7.56 -6.65
C ASN A 250 -17.74 -6.50 -5.68
N VAL A 251 -17.68 -5.25 -6.13
CA VAL A 251 -17.20 -4.10 -5.35
C VAL A 251 -18.18 -2.95 -5.49
N ARG A 252 -18.57 -2.29 -4.40
CA ARG A 252 -19.38 -1.06 -4.46
C ARG A 252 -18.88 -0.02 -3.48
N ILE A 253 -19.08 1.25 -3.82
CA ILE A 253 -18.82 2.35 -2.89
C ILE A 253 -20.12 2.70 -2.16
N VAL A 254 -20.08 2.68 -0.83
CA VAL A 254 -21.20 3.11 0.02
C VAL A 254 -20.77 4.22 0.96
N GLY A 255 -21.66 5.16 1.25
CA GLY A 255 -21.46 6.11 2.34
C GLY A 255 -21.62 5.41 3.68
N LYS A 256 -20.65 5.58 4.57
CA LYS A 256 -20.71 5.06 5.94
C LYS A 256 -21.67 5.89 6.78
N ASP A 257 -22.45 5.23 7.62
CA ASP A 257 -23.45 5.86 8.51
C ASP A 257 -24.41 6.83 7.77
N GLY A 258 -24.75 6.50 6.51
CA GLY A 258 -25.60 7.34 5.66
C GLY A 258 -24.89 8.51 4.99
N GLY A 259 -23.55 8.50 4.95
CA GLY A 259 -22.72 9.48 4.25
C GLY A 259 -23.13 9.66 2.79
N ARG A 260 -23.01 10.88 2.27
CA ARG A 260 -23.48 11.23 0.93
C ARG A 260 -22.39 11.01 -0.11
N ILE A 261 -22.63 10.07 -1.01
CA ILE A 261 -21.84 9.89 -2.23
C ILE A 261 -22.57 10.53 -3.41
N SER A 262 -21.82 11.10 -4.35
CA SER A 262 -22.38 11.88 -5.46
C SER A 262 -23.17 11.07 -6.48
N GLN A 263 -22.88 9.78 -6.59
CA GLN A 263 -23.52 8.86 -7.53
C GLN A 263 -23.25 7.42 -7.14
N ASP A 264 -23.92 6.51 -7.84
CA ASP A 264 -23.66 5.08 -7.80
C ASP A 264 -22.33 4.76 -8.49
N CYS A 265 -21.54 3.87 -7.90
CA CYS A 265 -20.27 3.40 -8.44
C CYS A 265 -19.97 2.00 -7.91
N ARG A 266 -20.02 1.01 -8.81
CA ARG A 266 -19.76 -0.40 -8.48
C ARG A 266 -19.17 -1.17 -9.66
N TYR A 267 -18.41 -2.20 -9.34
CA TYR A 267 -18.07 -3.32 -10.21
C TYR A 267 -18.97 -4.51 -9.82
N GLU A 268 -19.83 -4.95 -10.73
CA GLU A 268 -20.78 -6.04 -10.46
C GLU A 268 -20.97 -6.85 -11.74
N ASN A 269 -20.93 -8.19 -11.63
CA ASN A 269 -21.02 -9.09 -12.79
C ASN A 269 -20.04 -8.69 -13.91
N GLU A 270 -18.79 -8.43 -13.53
CA GLU A 270 -17.67 -8.12 -14.45
C GLU A 270 -17.78 -6.79 -15.21
N ALA A 271 -18.78 -5.96 -14.86
CA ALA A 271 -19.04 -4.66 -15.47
C ALA A 271 -19.02 -3.53 -14.43
N ILE A 272 -18.55 -2.36 -14.86
CA ILE A 272 -18.61 -1.14 -14.04
C ILE A 272 -19.94 -0.42 -14.29
N THR A 273 -20.62 -0.03 -13.22
CA THR A 273 -21.75 0.89 -13.21
C THR A 273 -21.36 2.19 -12.54
N GLY A 274 -21.73 3.33 -13.13
CA GLY A 274 -21.43 4.67 -12.64
C GLY A 274 -20.81 5.54 -13.73
N GLN A 275 -20.53 6.81 -13.41
CA GLN A 275 -19.80 7.71 -14.32
C GLN A 275 -18.38 7.93 -13.79
N GLY A 276 -17.40 7.97 -14.69
CA GLY A 276 -16.00 8.17 -14.34
C GLY A 276 -15.13 8.34 -15.57
N PHE A 277 -13.82 8.20 -15.38
CA PHE A 277 -12.84 8.24 -16.46
C PHE A 277 -12.58 6.82 -16.99
N GLY A 278 -12.47 6.68 -18.32
CA GLY A 278 -12.19 5.39 -18.96
C GLY A 278 -13.22 4.32 -18.62
N ASP A 279 -12.75 3.09 -18.38
CA ASP A 279 -13.57 1.95 -17.98
C ASP A 279 -13.79 1.89 -16.46
N GLY A 280 -14.14 3.04 -15.87
CA GLY A 280 -14.28 3.20 -14.43
C GLY A 280 -15.39 4.16 -14.00
N CYS A 281 -15.64 4.18 -12.69
CA CYS A 281 -16.54 5.12 -12.04
C CYS A 281 -15.83 5.84 -10.89
N THR A 282 -16.26 7.07 -10.60
CA THR A 282 -15.68 7.91 -9.55
C THR A 282 -16.77 8.59 -8.74
N VAL A 283 -16.68 8.59 -7.42
CA VAL A 283 -17.61 9.32 -6.54
C VAL A 283 -16.90 10.41 -5.78
N ALA A 284 -17.62 11.49 -5.51
CA ALA A 284 -17.25 12.48 -4.50
C ALA A 284 -18.02 12.19 -3.20
N VAL A 285 -17.29 12.08 -2.10
CA VAL A 285 -17.81 12.04 -0.73
C VAL A 285 -17.69 13.44 -0.15
N GLN A 286 -18.80 14.00 0.34
CA GLN A 286 -18.86 15.41 0.71
C GLN A 286 -18.34 15.66 2.13
N GLY A 287 -17.51 16.69 2.29
CA GLY A 287 -17.12 17.20 3.60
C GLY A 287 -16.37 16.19 4.45
N LYS A 288 -16.94 15.86 5.62
CA LYS A 288 -16.37 14.91 6.59
C LYS A 288 -17.03 13.53 6.53
N ASP A 289 -17.94 13.32 5.59
CA ASP A 289 -18.57 12.02 5.41
C ASP A 289 -17.50 10.97 5.07
N GLN A 290 -17.72 9.75 5.53
CA GLN A 290 -16.85 8.63 5.25
C GLN A 290 -17.53 7.72 4.23
N ALA A 291 -16.74 7.03 3.42
CA ALA A 291 -17.24 6.02 2.49
C ALA A 291 -16.34 4.78 2.49
N THR A 292 -16.94 3.67 2.11
CA THR A 292 -16.36 2.34 2.20
C THR A 292 -16.50 1.64 0.85
N PHE A 293 -15.40 1.06 0.35
CA PHE A 293 -15.46 0.04 -0.69
C PHE A 293 -15.86 -1.28 -0.04
N GLN A 294 -17.04 -1.80 -0.37
CA GLN A 294 -17.50 -3.11 0.11
C GLN A 294 -17.23 -4.19 -0.93
N PHE A 295 -16.60 -5.28 -0.50
CA PHE A 295 -16.37 -6.48 -1.30
C PHE A 295 -17.45 -7.51 -0.98
N TYR A 296 -18.20 -7.99 -1.96
CA TYR A 296 -19.37 -8.85 -1.75
C TYR A 296 -19.60 -9.81 -2.93
N ASN A 297 -20.44 -10.83 -2.72
CA ASN A 297 -20.95 -11.72 -3.78
C ASN A 297 -22.36 -11.31 -4.19
#